data_AF-A0A6P6BY82-F1
#
_entry.id   AF-A0A6P6BY82-F1
#
_cell.length_a   1.000
_cell.length_b   1.000
_cell.length_c   1.000
_cell.angle_alpha   90.00
_cell.angle_beta   90.00
_cell.angle_gamma   90.00
#
_symmetry.space_group_name_H-M   'P 1'
#
loop_
_entity.id
_entity.type
_entity.pdbx_description
1 polymer ?
#
loop_
_entity_poly.entity_id
_entity_poly.type
_entity_poly.pdbx_seq_one_letter_code
_entity_poly.pdbx_strand_id
1 'polypeptide(L)'
;MVLGGSLGSYLSVNLSFGFGVTMGVHVAGKISGAHMNAAVTFTSCALGHMSWKKFPVYVLGQFLGSFLAAATIYCLFYTAIINYSGGHLTVTGPVATANIFATYLPDHMTLWRGFLDEVIVTGMLQLCLSAITDEENNPALQGTQALVIGILVVIIGSSLGMNSGYAINPSRDLPPRFFTFIAGWGTQVFRWHHLLGLR
;
A
#
# COMPACT_ATOMS: atom_id res chain seq x y z
N MET A 1 -3.44 -0.10 10.68
CA MET A 1 -3.54 1.28 10.16
C MET A 1 -4.21 2.29 11.08
N VAL A 2 -4.99 1.89 12.10
CA VAL A 2 -5.46 2.80 13.16
C VAL A 2 -5.01 2.24 14.50
N LEU A 3 -4.49 3.10 15.38
CA LEU A 3 -4.17 2.74 16.77
C LEU A 3 -5.44 2.86 17.61
N GLY A 4 -5.87 1.76 18.24
CA GLY A 4 -7.11 1.72 19.01
C GLY A 4 -8.37 1.91 18.15
N GLY A 5 -9.51 2.18 18.80
CA GLY A 5 -10.83 2.19 18.16
C GLY A 5 -11.63 3.49 18.24
N SER A 6 -11.09 4.57 18.81
CA SER A 6 -11.89 5.77 19.13
C SER A 6 -11.70 6.96 18.19
N LEU A 7 -10.51 7.16 17.61
CA LEU A 7 -10.17 8.38 16.84
C LEU A 7 -9.99 8.16 15.34
N GLY A 8 -9.95 6.91 14.88
CA GLY A 8 -9.83 6.57 13.46
C GLY A 8 -10.72 5.39 13.11
N SER A 9 -11.04 5.25 11.82
CA SER A 9 -11.91 4.20 11.31
C SER A 9 -11.34 3.58 10.04
N TYR A 10 -11.87 2.43 9.63
CA TYR A 10 -11.49 1.81 8.36
C TYR A 10 -11.76 2.75 7.17
N LEU A 11 -12.86 3.50 7.21
CA LEU A 11 -13.19 4.48 6.18
C LEU A 11 -12.18 5.64 6.14
N SER A 12 -11.72 6.15 7.29
CA SER A 12 -10.72 7.22 7.30
C SER A 12 -9.41 6.76 6.68
N VAL A 13 -9.02 5.50 6.89
CA VAL A 13 -7.85 4.92 6.21
C VAL A 13 -8.05 4.95 4.70
N ASN A 14 -9.18 4.45 4.20
CA ASN A 14 -9.43 4.38 2.74
C ASN A 14 -9.44 5.78 2.10
N LEU A 15 -10.10 6.75 2.74
CA LEU A 15 -10.11 8.15 2.29
C LEU A 15 -8.71 8.75 2.26
N SER A 16 -7.95 8.60 3.35
CA SER A 16 -6.59 9.12 3.45
C SER A 16 -5.63 8.47 2.44
N PHE A 17 -5.75 7.16 2.19
CA PHE A 17 -4.96 6.48 1.16
C PHE A 17 -5.28 7.00 -0.24
N GLY A 18 -6.57 7.06 -0.60
CA GLY A 18 -6.98 7.53 -1.92
C GLY A 18 -6.57 8.97 -2.19
N PHE A 19 -6.83 9.89 -1.26
CA PHE A 19 -6.42 11.29 -1.45
C PHE A 19 -4.91 11.50 -1.31
N GLY A 20 -4.21 10.65 -0.55
CA GLY A 20 -2.75 10.60 -0.56
C GLY A 20 -2.20 10.25 -1.96
N VAL A 21 -2.83 9.29 -2.65
CA VAL A 21 -2.52 8.97 -4.05
C VAL A 21 -2.82 10.17 -4.96
N THR A 22 -3.95 10.85 -4.80
CA THR A 22 -4.26 12.09 -5.55
C THR A 22 -3.16 13.13 -5.43
N MET A 23 -2.68 13.40 -4.21
CA MET A 23 -1.58 14.33 -3.99
C MET A 23 -0.29 13.85 -4.65
N GLY A 24 0.02 12.56 -4.58
CA GLY A 24 1.16 11.97 -5.28
C GLY A 24 1.09 12.14 -6.80
N VAL A 25 -0.10 12.02 -7.40
CA VAL A 25 -0.31 12.31 -8.83
C VAL A 25 -0.05 13.77 -9.14
N HIS A 26 -0.47 14.71 -8.29
CA HIS A 26 -0.14 16.13 -8.48
C HIS A 26 1.36 16.41 -8.39
N VAL A 27 2.08 15.72 -7.49
CA VAL A 27 3.53 15.90 -7.32
C VAL A 27 4.33 15.42 -8.53
N ALA A 28 3.99 14.23 -9.07
CA ALA A 28 4.85 13.56 -10.03
C ALA A 28 4.23 13.34 -11.43
N GLY A 29 2.95 13.68 -11.62
CA GLY A 29 2.16 13.28 -12.80
C GLY A 29 2.78 13.72 -14.12
N LYS A 30 3.14 15.00 -14.25
CA LYS A 30 3.75 15.53 -15.48
C LYS A 30 5.23 15.19 -15.66
N ILE A 31 5.88 14.63 -14.65
CA ILE A 31 7.33 14.32 -14.67
C ILE A 31 7.55 12.84 -14.98
N SER A 32 6.89 11.96 -14.24
CA SER A 32 7.11 10.51 -14.29
C SER A 32 5.86 9.71 -14.65
N GLY A 33 4.70 10.36 -14.86
CA GLY A 33 3.40 9.70 -14.92
C GLY A 33 2.85 9.31 -13.54
N ALA A 34 3.56 9.66 -12.45
CA ALA A 34 3.21 9.35 -11.07
C ALA A 34 2.83 7.88 -10.85
N HIS A 35 3.62 6.94 -11.40
CA HIS A 35 3.33 5.51 -11.23
C HIS A 35 3.19 5.12 -9.74
N MET A 36 4.13 5.58 -8.90
CA MET A 36 4.17 5.36 -7.43
C MET A 36 3.98 3.90 -6.98
N ASN A 37 4.04 2.97 -7.92
CA ASN A 37 3.67 1.58 -7.77
C ASN A 37 4.49 0.74 -8.74
N ALA A 38 5.22 -0.23 -8.21
CA ALA A 38 6.08 -1.10 -9.00
C ALA A 38 5.27 -1.97 -9.97
N ALA A 39 4.04 -2.37 -9.63
CA ALA A 39 3.16 -3.14 -10.50
C ALA A 39 2.63 -2.29 -11.68
N VAL A 40 2.26 -1.02 -11.43
CA VAL A 40 1.89 -0.07 -12.51
C VAL A 40 3.08 0.20 -13.41
N THR A 41 4.26 0.37 -12.83
CA THR A 41 5.51 0.57 -13.57
C THR A 41 5.88 -0.64 -14.42
N PHE A 42 5.75 -1.85 -13.86
CA PHE A 42 5.94 -3.11 -14.57
C PHE A 42 4.96 -3.25 -15.74
N THR A 43 3.67 -2.97 -15.50
CA THR A 43 2.64 -3.09 -16.53
C THR A 43 2.88 -2.11 -17.68
N SER A 44 3.24 -0.86 -17.37
CA SER A 44 3.62 0.14 -18.37
C SER A 44 4.78 -0.34 -19.25
N CYS A 45 5.76 -1.04 -18.68
CA CYS A 45 6.83 -1.67 -19.45
C CYS A 45 6.37 -2.87 -20.28
N ALA A 46 5.58 -3.76 -19.68
CA ALA A 46 5.10 -4.98 -20.33
C ALA A 46 4.19 -4.69 -21.52
N LEU A 47 3.39 -3.63 -21.45
CA LEU A 47 2.51 -3.18 -22.53
C LEU A 47 3.20 -2.23 -23.54
N GLY A 48 4.49 -1.94 -23.36
CA GLY A 48 5.26 -1.13 -24.31
C GLY A 48 5.08 0.39 -24.16
N HIS A 49 4.38 0.87 -23.12
CA HIS A 49 4.23 2.31 -22.84
C HIS A 49 5.48 2.94 -22.22
N MET A 50 6.39 2.14 -21.64
CA MET A 50 7.64 2.61 -21.05
C MET A 50 8.81 1.66 -21.33
N SER A 51 10.00 2.20 -21.62
CA SER A 51 11.22 1.39 -21.76
C SER A 51 11.58 0.67 -20.46
N TRP A 52 11.90 -0.63 -20.56
CA TRP A 52 12.42 -1.45 -19.46
C TRP A 52 13.68 -0.87 -18.78
N LYS A 53 14.47 -0.04 -19.48
CA LYS A 53 15.63 0.65 -18.89
C LYS A 53 15.26 1.59 -17.74
N LYS A 54 14.03 2.14 -17.75
CA LYS A 54 13.51 3.04 -16.70
C LYS A 54 12.96 2.28 -15.51
N PHE A 55 12.53 1.03 -15.69
CA PHE A 55 11.92 0.21 -14.65
C PHE A 55 12.73 0.16 -13.33
N PRO A 56 14.03 -0.20 -13.31
CA PRO A 56 14.78 -0.27 -12.06
C PRO A 56 14.92 1.09 -11.36
N VAL A 57 15.04 2.19 -12.12
CA VAL A 57 15.14 3.54 -11.56
C VAL A 57 13.83 3.93 -10.86
N TYR A 58 12.70 3.64 -11.50
CA TYR A 58 11.37 3.88 -10.92
C TYR A 58 11.16 3.07 -9.64
N VAL A 59 11.41 1.76 -9.68
CA VAL A 59 11.20 0.88 -8.53
C VAL A 59 12.13 1.26 -7.38
N LEU A 60 13.40 1.56 -7.64
CA LEU A 60 14.35 1.99 -6.60
C LEU A 60 13.89 3.29 -5.94
N GLY A 61 13.50 4.30 -6.71
CA GLY A 61 13.00 5.57 -6.18
C GLY A 61 11.74 5.38 -5.33
N GLN A 62 10.79 4.58 -5.81
CA GLN A 62 9.55 4.26 -5.08
C GLN A 62 9.83 3.49 -3.79
N PHE A 63 10.74 2.51 -3.83
CA PHE A 63 11.09 1.69 -2.66
C PHE A 63 11.79 2.52 -1.58
N LEU A 64 12.79 3.33 -1.96
CA LEU A 64 13.47 4.23 -1.04
C LEU A 64 12.51 5.27 -0.46
N GLY A 65 11.65 5.86 -1.30
CA GLY A 65 10.63 6.81 -0.85
C GLY A 65 9.68 6.21 0.18
N SER A 66 9.16 5.00 -0.07
CA SER A 66 8.25 4.32 0.86
C SER A 66 8.94 3.88 2.16
N PHE A 67 10.18 3.39 2.08
CA PHE A 67 10.97 3.06 3.26
C PHE A 67 11.18 4.28 4.17
N LEU A 68 11.58 5.41 3.58
CA LEU A 68 11.78 6.67 4.31
C LEU A 68 10.47 7.24 4.84
N ALA A 69 9.37 7.08 4.12
CA ALA A 69 8.04 7.45 4.61
C ALA A 69 7.65 6.61 5.85
N ALA A 70 7.91 5.30 5.83
CA ALA A 70 7.68 4.43 6.99
C ALA A 70 8.50 4.88 8.22
N ALA A 71 9.78 5.17 8.02
CA ALA A 71 10.64 5.71 9.08
C ALA A 71 10.13 7.05 9.62
N THR A 72 9.70 7.94 8.72
CA THR A 72 9.14 9.25 9.10
C THR A 72 7.88 9.10 9.94
N ILE A 73 6.93 8.24 9.52
CA ILE A 73 5.70 7.97 10.28
C ILE A 73 6.03 7.34 11.63
N TYR A 74 6.96 6.40 11.71
CA TYR A 74 7.38 5.83 12.98
C TYR A 74 7.93 6.89 13.93
N CYS A 75 8.78 7.80 13.45
CA CYS A 75 9.30 8.90 14.27
C CYS A 75 8.18 9.84 14.74
N LEU A 76 7.26 10.23 13.84
CA LEU A 76 6.14 11.11 14.16
C LEU A 76 5.18 10.51 15.20
N PHE A 77 4.95 9.19 15.12
CA PHE A 77 4.02 8.46 15.98
C PHE A 77 4.70 7.64 17.08
N TYR A 78 6.00 7.86 17.33
CA TYR A 78 6.80 7.01 18.22
C TYR A 78 6.16 6.84 19.60
N THR A 79 5.84 7.96 20.25
CA THR A 79 5.21 7.95 21.60
C THR A 79 3.84 7.30 21.59
N ALA A 80 3.03 7.52 20.54
CA ALA A 80 1.71 6.91 20.39
C ALA A 80 1.81 5.38 20.24
N ILE A 81 2.75 4.90 19.42
CA ILE A 81 3.00 3.46 19.18
C ILE A 81 3.47 2.79 20.47
N ILE A 82 4.45 3.38 21.17
CA ILE A 82 5.01 2.82 22.40
C ILE A 82 3.96 2.80 23.52
N ASN A 83 3.21 3.88 23.71
CA ASN A 83 2.16 3.94 24.73
C ASN A 83 1.03 2.93 24.46
N TYR A 84 0.59 2.80 23.20
CA TYR A 84 -0.46 1.84 22.84
C TYR A 84 -0.03 0.39 23.03
N SER A 85 1.22 0.08 22.65
CA SER A 85 1.74 -1.30 22.68
C SER A 85 2.40 -1.70 24.00
N GLY A 86 2.48 -0.80 24.98
CA GLY A 86 3.24 -1.03 26.22
C GLY A 86 4.74 -1.23 25.97
N GLY A 87 5.28 -0.66 24.89
CA GLY A 87 6.66 -0.85 24.46
C GLY A 87 6.94 -2.14 23.68
N HIS A 88 5.92 -2.96 23.39
CA HIS A 88 6.08 -4.22 22.68
C HIS A 88 5.70 -4.11 21.20
N LEU A 89 6.71 -4.09 20.32
CA LEU A 89 6.51 -4.00 18.87
C LEU A 89 6.11 -5.36 18.28
N THR A 90 4.81 -5.66 18.23
CA THR A 90 4.28 -6.95 17.77
C THR A 90 3.60 -6.89 16.40
N VAL A 91 3.64 -8.03 15.70
CA VAL A 91 3.04 -8.21 14.38
C VAL A 91 1.58 -8.66 14.47
N THR A 92 1.27 -9.54 15.41
CA THR A 92 -0.07 -10.07 15.68
C THR A 92 -0.48 -9.84 17.13
N GLY A 93 -1.75 -10.09 17.43
CA GLY A 93 -2.33 -9.94 18.76
C GLY A 93 -3.07 -8.60 18.96
N PRO A 94 -3.67 -8.41 20.15
CA PRO A 94 -4.61 -7.31 20.41
C PRO A 94 -3.98 -5.91 20.39
N VAL A 95 -2.64 -5.84 20.50
CA VAL A 95 -1.87 -4.59 20.49
C VAL A 95 -0.88 -4.54 19.32
N ALA A 96 -1.14 -5.31 18.25
CA ALA A 96 -0.30 -5.34 17.06
C ALA A 96 -0.17 -3.95 16.41
N THR A 97 1.06 -3.60 16.04
CA THR A 97 1.38 -2.28 15.46
C THR A 97 2.07 -2.38 14.10
N ALA A 98 2.53 -3.56 13.68
CA ALA A 98 3.18 -3.74 12.38
C ALA A 98 2.25 -3.42 11.20
N ASN A 99 0.94 -3.65 11.38
CA ASN A 99 -0.12 -3.40 10.39
C ASN A 99 -0.38 -1.90 10.11
N ILE A 100 0.36 -1.00 10.76
CA ILE A 100 0.42 0.43 10.39
C ILE A 100 1.22 0.59 9.09
N PHE A 101 2.27 -0.20 8.93
CA PHE A 101 3.28 -0.01 7.89
C PHE A 101 3.07 -0.92 6.68
N ALA A 102 2.80 -2.20 6.92
CA ALA A 102 2.61 -3.22 5.89
C ALA A 102 1.29 -3.98 6.11
N THR A 103 0.80 -4.70 5.10
CA THR A 103 -0.42 -5.50 5.22
C THR A 103 -0.12 -6.90 5.74
N TYR A 104 -1.11 -7.51 6.38
CA TYR A 104 -1.04 -8.88 6.92
C TYR A 104 -2.39 -9.49 6.67
N LEU A 105 -2.46 -10.72 6.12
CA LEU A 105 -3.78 -11.30 5.89
C LEU A 105 -4.42 -11.71 7.24
N PRO A 106 -5.74 -11.60 7.35
CA PRO A 106 -6.48 -12.02 8.53
C PRO A 106 -6.59 -13.55 8.63
N ASP A 107 -6.94 -14.04 9.83
CA ASP A 107 -6.96 -15.47 10.17
C ASP A 107 -7.91 -16.32 9.31
N HIS A 108 -8.93 -15.72 8.69
CA HIS A 108 -9.88 -16.42 7.81
C HIS A 108 -9.36 -16.64 6.38
N MET A 109 -8.22 -16.03 6.04
CA MET A 109 -7.62 -16.14 4.71
C MET A 109 -6.55 -17.22 4.67
N THR A 110 -6.19 -17.66 3.46
CA THR A 110 -5.01 -18.50 3.21
C THR A 110 -4.08 -17.76 2.27
N LEU A 111 -2.81 -18.17 2.20
CA LEU A 111 -1.85 -17.56 1.28
C LEU A 111 -2.34 -17.59 -0.18
N TRP A 112 -2.93 -18.70 -0.63
CA TRP A 112 -3.49 -18.82 -1.98
C TRP A 112 -4.64 -17.84 -2.22
N ARG A 113 -5.57 -17.73 -1.27
CA ARG A 113 -6.69 -16.76 -1.38
C ARG A 113 -6.19 -15.32 -1.35
N GLY A 114 -5.16 -15.03 -0.54
CA GLY A 114 -4.52 -13.72 -0.51
C GLY A 114 -3.84 -13.36 -1.82
N PHE A 115 -3.13 -14.32 -2.43
CA PHE A 115 -2.54 -14.15 -3.76
C PHE A 115 -3.61 -13.85 -4.82
N LEU A 116 -4.69 -14.63 -4.85
CA LEU A 116 -5.78 -14.43 -5.81
C LEU A 116 -6.46 -13.06 -5.62
N ASP A 117 -6.70 -12.66 -4.37
CA ASP A 117 -7.25 -11.36 -4.00
C ASP A 117 -6.36 -10.22 -4.54
N GLU A 118 -5.07 -10.22 -4.21
CA GLU A 118 -4.13 -9.18 -4.66
C GLU A 118 -3.97 -9.13 -6.19
N VAL A 119 -3.98 -10.28 -6.88
CA VAL A 119 -3.93 -10.32 -8.35
C VAL A 119 -5.18 -9.68 -8.95
N ILE A 120 -6.37 -10.06 -8.48
CA ILE A 120 -7.64 -9.54 -9.01
C ILE A 120 -7.76 -8.04 -8.71
N VAL A 121 -7.51 -7.63 -7.45
CA VAL A 121 -7.66 -6.23 -7.04
C VAL A 121 -6.64 -5.33 -7.73
N THR A 122 -5.38 -5.77 -7.89
CA THR A 122 -4.37 -5.02 -8.66
C THR A 122 -4.73 -4.95 -10.14
N GLY A 123 -5.29 -6.02 -10.70
CA GLY A 123 -5.80 -6.03 -12.08
C GLY A 123 -6.94 -5.03 -12.29
N MET A 124 -7.89 -4.97 -11.34
CA MET A 124 -8.98 -3.97 -11.36
C MET A 124 -8.44 -2.54 -11.27
N LEU A 125 -7.47 -2.29 -10.37
CA LEU A 125 -6.79 -1.00 -10.28
C LEU A 125 -6.21 -0.62 -11.65
N GLN A 126 -5.43 -1.50 -12.26
CA GLN A 126 -4.75 -1.22 -13.53
C GLN A 126 -5.72 -1.01 -14.69
N LEU A 127 -6.81 -1.79 -14.75
CA LEU A 127 -7.87 -1.63 -15.75
C LEU A 127 -8.52 -0.25 -15.64
N CYS A 128 -8.93 0.14 -14.43
CA CYS A 128 -9.56 1.43 -14.19
C CYS A 128 -8.58 2.60 -14.40
N LEU A 129 -7.32 2.48 -13.99
CA LEU A 129 -6.28 3.48 -14.28
C LEU A 129 -6.15 3.73 -15.78
N SER A 130 -6.13 2.65 -16.58
CA SER A 130 -6.07 2.74 -18.03
C SER A 130 -7.32 3.45 -18.57
N ALA A 131 -8.52 3.04 -18.16
CA ALA A 131 -9.76 3.68 -18.60
C ALA A 131 -9.87 5.17 -18.22
N ILE A 132 -9.38 5.57 -17.04
CA ILE A 132 -9.41 6.97 -16.58
C ILE A 132 -8.49 7.87 -17.42
N THR A 133 -7.41 7.30 -17.98
CA THR A 133 -6.34 8.05 -18.67
C THR A 133 -6.30 7.82 -20.18
N ASP A 134 -7.20 6.99 -20.70
CA ASP A 134 -7.29 6.66 -22.12
C ASP A 134 -8.08 7.73 -22.89
N GLU A 135 -7.35 8.57 -23.62
CA GLU A 135 -7.89 9.66 -24.44
C GLU A 135 -8.72 9.17 -25.64
N GLU A 136 -8.61 7.89 -26.02
CA GLU A 136 -9.40 7.30 -27.12
C GLU A 136 -10.73 6.67 -26.63
N ASN A 137 -10.96 6.65 -25.32
CA ASN A 137 -12.17 6.12 -24.70
C ASN A 137 -13.02 7.25 -24.07
N ASN A 138 -13.32 7.16 -22.77
CA ASN A 138 -14.07 8.16 -22.02
C ASN A 138 -13.28 8.51 -20.75
N PRO A 139 -12.17 9.26 -20.88
CA PRO A 139 -11.27 9.56 -19.78
C PRO A 139 -11.91 10.52 -18.78
N ALA A 140 -11.27 10.69 -17.63
CA ALA A 140 -11.62 11.78 -16.74
C ALA A 140 -11.34 13.14 -17.40
N LEU A 141 -12.15 14.15 -17.06
CA LEU A 141 -11.97 15.52 -17.56
C LEU A 141 -10.55 16.01 -17.26
N GLN A 142 -9.96 16.74 -18.21
CA GLN A 142 -8.62 17.29 -18.09
C GLN A 142 -8.43 18.06 -16.76
N GLY A 143 -7.40 17.68 -16.00
CA GLY A 143 -7.09 18.25 -14.69
C GLY A 143 -7.75 17.53 -13.51
N THR A 144 -8.71 16.63 -13.76
CA THR A 144 -9.43 15.88 -12.71
C THR A 144 -8.93 14.44 -12.54
N GLN A 145 -8.04 13.96 -13.42
CA GLN A 145 -7.52 12.59 -13.40
C GLN A 145 -7.00 12.19 -12.01
N ALA A 146 -6.23 13.07 -11.36
CA ALA A 146 -5.67 12.81 -10.03
C ALA A 146 -6.75 12.52 -8.97
N LEU A 147 -7.86 13.26 -9.01
CA LEU A 147 -8.96 13.08 -8.08
C LEU A 147 -9.69 11.76 -8.34
N VAL A 148 -9.99 11.46 -9.59
CA VAL A 148 -10.69 10.22 -9.98
C VAL A 148 -9.83 8.98 -9.65
N ILE A 149 -8.52 9.05 -9.86
CA ILE A 149 -7.58 8.00 -9.45
C ILE A 149 -7.58 7.80 -7.93
N GLY A 150 -7.64 8.89 -7.15
CA GLY A 150 -7.75 8.78 -5.69
C GLY A 150 -9.07 8.13 -5.26
N ILE A 151 -10.19 8.56 -5.84
CA ILE A 151 -11.52 7.98 -5.60
C ILE A 151 -11.52 6.47 -5.90
N LEU A 152 -10.89 6.05 -7.00
CA LEU A 152 -10.73 4.63 -7.33
C LEU A 152 -10.06 3.86 -6.18
N VAL A 153 -8.96 4.39 -5.62
CA VAL A 153 -8.27 3.75 -4.49
C VAL A 153 -9.13 3.74 -3.21
N VAL A 154 -9.90 4.82 -2.95
CA VAL A 154 -10.88 4.83 -1.83
C VAL A 154 -11.89 3.70 -1.98
N ILE A 155 -12.44 3.52 -3.18
CA ILE A 155 -13.46 2.49 -3.48
C ILE A 155 -12.84 1.09 -3.35
N ILE A 156 -11.63 0.87 -3.88
CA ILE A 156 -10.92 -0.40 -3.73
C ILE A 156 -10.74 -0.76 -2.25
N GLY A 157 -10.22 0.16 -1.44
CA GLY A 157 -10.04 -0.09 -0.01
C GLY A 157 -11.37 -0.36 0.71
N SER A 158 -12.42 0.38 0.36
CA SER A 158 -13.73 0.25 1.02
C SER A 158 -14.48 -1.02 0.65
N SER A 159 -14.33 -1.50 -0.60
CA SER A 159 -15.08 -2.65 -1.11
C SER A 159 -14.30 -3.97 -1.06
N LEU A 160 -12.98 -3.93 -1.25
CA LEU A 160 -12.15 -5.11 -1.48
C LEU A 160 -11.01 -5.26 -0.46
N GLY A 161 -10.81 -4.25 0.40
CA GLY A 161 -9.63 -4.20 1.27
C GLY A 161 -9.64 -5.12 2.49
N MET A 162 -10.79 -5.70 2.87
CA MET A 162 -10.91 -6.50 4.10
C MET A 162 -10.08 -7.79 4.08
N ASN A 163 -9.87 -8.39 2.92
CA ASN A 163 -9.25 -9.72 2.79
C ASN A 163 -7.73 -9.69 2.89
N SER A 164 -7.09 -8.61 2.46
CA SER A 164 -5.64 -8.52 2.30
C SER A 164 -5.05 -7.18 2.75
N GLY A 165 -5.91 -6.20 3.07
CA GLY A 165 -5.49 -4.83 3.33
C GLY A 165 -5.19 -4.04 2.05
N TYR A 166 -5.61 -4.53 0.87
CA TYR A 166 -5.42 -3.89 -0.44
C TYR A 166 -4.00 -3.36 -0.63
N ALA A 167 -3.00 -4.24 -0.52
CA ALA A 167 -1.62 -3.84 -0.68
C ALA A 167 -1.41 -3.21 -2.07
N ILE A 168 -1.88 -3.90 -3.13
CA ILE A 168 -2.01 -3.51 -4.54
C ILE A 168 -0.78 -2.84 -5.19
N ASN A 169 0.33 -2.80 -4.46
CA ASN A 169 1.50 -2.03 -4.74
C ASN A 169 2.69 -2.62 -3.97
N PRO A 170 3.62 -3.32 -4.65
CA PRO A 170 4.81 -3.85 -4.01
C PRO A 170 5.66 -2.77 -3.31
N SER A 171 5.70 -1.55 -3.85
CA SER A 171 6.41 -0.41 -3.28
C SER A 171 5.77 0.11 -1.98
N ARG A 172 4.48 -0.15 -1.75
CA ARG A 172 3.75 0.28 -0.54
C ARG A 172 3.86 -0.73 0.61
N ASP A 173 4.21 -1.98 0.30
CA ASP A 173 4.19 -3.06 1.29
C ASP A 173 5.60 -3.54 1.66
N LEU A 174 6.42 -3.88 0.67
CA LEU A 174 7.72 -4.49 0.93
C LEU A 174 8.72 -3.54 1.62
N PRO A 175 8.91 -2.28 1.17
CA PRO A 175 9.85 -1.38 1.85
C PRO A 175 9.46 -1.04 3.29
N PRO A 176 8.19 -0.70 3.62
CA PRO A 176 7.77 -0.52 5.02
C PRO A 176 7.89 -1.79 5.87
N ARG A 177 7.74 -2.98 5.28
CA ARG A 177 8.00 -4.26 5.96
C ARG A 177 9.48 -4.45 6.31
N PHE A 178 10.39 -4.07 5.42
CA PHE A 178 11.82 -4.03 5.74
C PHE A 178 12.13 -3.00 6.82
N PHE A 179 11.48 -1.83 6.79
CA PHE A 179 11.63 -0.85 7.87
C PHE A 179 11.23 -1.44 9.23
N THR A 180 10.04 -2.05 9.33
CA THR A 180 9.58 -2.63 10.61
C THR A 180 10.47 -3.79 11.09
N PHE A 181 11.01 -4.59 10.18
CA PHE A 181 12.03 -5.58 10.51
C PHE A 181 13.24 -4.94 11.20
N ILE A 182 13.81 -3.89 10.61
CA ILE A 182 14.98 -3.17 11.14
C ILE A 182 14.65 -2.46 12.45
N ALA A 183 13.45 -1.88 12.56
CA ALA A 183 13.02 -1.11 13.72
C ALA A 183 12.64 -1.95 14.95
N GLY A 184 12.65 -3.27 14.85
CA GLY A 184 12.55 -4.16 16.01
C GLY A 184 11.28 -5.02 16.12
N TRP A 185 10.40 -5.03 15.11
CA TRP A 185 9.27 -5.99 15.06
C TRP A 185 9.73 -7.44 14.80
N GLY A 186 10.99 -7.61 14.36
CA GLY A 186 11.62 -8.91 14.18
C GLY A 186 11.19 -9.65 12.91
N THR A 187 11.70 -10.87 12.72
CA THR A 187 11.51 -11.64 11.47
C THR A 187 10.06 -12.06 11.21
N GLN A 188 9.17 -11.92 12.19
CA GLN A 188 7.75 -12.26 12.04
C GLN A 188 7.06 -11.40 10.98
N VAL A 189 7.57 -10.20 10.68
CA VAL A 189 7.00 -9.33 9.64
C VAL A 189 6.99 -9.97 8.26
N PHE A 190 7.77 -11.03 8.01
CA PHE A 190 7.82 -11.75 6.73
C PHE A 190 7.10 -13.10 6.75
N ARG A 191 6.44 -13.48 7.86
CA ARG A 191 5.85 -14.81 8.03
C ARG A 191 4.33 -14.79 7.93
N TRP A 192 3.79 -15.82 7.30
CA TRP A 192 2.37 -16.13 7.27
C TRP A 192 2.03 -17.08 8.44
N HIS A 193 1.29 -16.56 9.43
CA HIS A 193 0.85 -17.23 10.67
C HIS A 193 1.91 -17.74 11.67
N HIS A 194 1.47 -17.80 12.93
CA HIS A 194 2.12 -18.48 14.03
C HIS A 194 2.56 -19.87 13.60
N LEU A 195 3.85 -20.17 13.74
CA LEU A 195 4.22 -21.53 14.10
C LEU A 195 3.40 -21.86 15.35
N LEU A 196 2.36 -22.68 15.17
CA LEU A 196 1.66 -23.40 16.23
C LEU A 196 2.68 -23.77 17.30
N GLY A 197 2.35 -23.53 18.57
CA GLY A 197 3.22 -23.69 19.74
C GLY A 197 4.06 -24.97 19.75
N LEU A 198 5.15 -24.97 19.00
CA LEU A 198 6.26 -25.90 19.04
C LEU A 198 7.47 -25.11 19.53
N ARG A 199 7.37 -24.74 20.81
CA ARG A 199 8.45 -24.86 21.78
C ARG A 199 7.89 -25.64 22.96
#